data_AF-A0A2H0N570-F1
#
_entry.id   AF-A0A2H0N570-F1
#
_cell.length_a   1.000
_cell.length_b   1.000
_cell.length_c   1.000
_cell.angle_alpha   90.00
_cell.angle_beta   90.00
_cell.angle_gamma   90.00
#
_symmetry.space_group_name_H-M   'P 1'
#
loop_
_entity.id
_entity.type
_entity.pdbx_description
1 polymer ?
#
loop_
_entity_poly.entity_id
_entity_poly.type
_entity_poly.pdbx_seq_one_letter_code
_entity_poly.pdbx_strand_id
1 'polypeptide(L)'
;MNTREAFQKVRDIHYSIPLNAAEEDNCCSGKHKKLKKLFAQMGIDSRYRVCTFRWSDLHLPDTLASIPHEDDSTHVYLEVSIHEKWIKVDATWDPGVDSVLPVNDWDGVSDTQVAVKALEVLSPEKSNEIMESESEEDMKMDLEKNGKFYNAFNEWLEQMRKV
;
A
#
# COMPACT_ATOMS: atom_id res chain seq x y z
N MET A 1 -15.11 15.13 -9.21
CA MET A 1 -14.34 13.97 -8.72
C MET A 1 -15.32 12.94 -8.21
N ASN A 2 -15.44 11.81 -8.89
CA ASN A 2 -16.16 10.62 -8.43
C ASN A 2 -15.20 9.63 -7.73
N THR A 3 -15.72 8.50 -7.23
CA THR A 3 -14.94 7.51 -6.48
C THR A 3 -13.79 6.94 -7.31
N ARG A 4 -14.08 6.59 -8.57
CA ARG A 4 -13.09 6.09 -9.53
C ARG A 4 -11.98 7.10 -9.80
N GLU A 5 -12.32 8.36 -10.03
CA GLU A 5 -11.35 9.44 -10.26
C GLU A 5 -10.46 9.68 -9.03
N ALA A 6 -11.03 9.62 -7.82
CA ALA A 6 -10.27 9.74 -6.58
C ALA A 6 -9.28 8.57 -6.40
N PHE A 7 -9.72 7.34 -6.70
CA PHE A 7 -8.89 6.15 -6.69
C PHE A 7 -7.75 6.24 -7.71
N GLN A 8 -8.06 6.54 -8.98
CA GLN A 8 -7.05 6.66 -10.04
C GLN A 8 -6.00 7.71 -9.69
N LYS A 9 -6.43 8.87 -9.16
CA LYS A 9 -5.52 9.93 -8.72
C LYS A 9 -4.52 9.45 -7.67
N VAL A 10 -4.92 8.58 -6.75
CA VAL A 10 -4.01 8.04 -5.73
C VAL A 10 -3.21 6.86 -6.27
N ARG A 11 -3.84 5.93 -6.99
CA ARG A 11 -3.19 4.77 -7.60
C ARG A 11 -2.00 5.20 -8.46
N ASP A 12 -2.19 6.24 -9.27
CA ASP A 12 -1.21 6.69 -10.25
C ASP A 12 -0.02 7.47 -9.62
N ILE A 13 -0.04 7.71 -8.30
CA ILE A 13 1.16 8.16 -7.57
C ILE A 13 2.17 7.01 -7.57
N HIS A 14 3.40 7.26 -8.03
CA HIS A 14 4.44 6.23 -8.01
C HIS A 14 4.63 5.66 -6.60
N TYR A 15 4.49 4.35 -6.47
CA TYR A 15 4.75 3.67 -5.22
C TYR A 15 6.24 3.73 -4.89
N SER A 16 6.56 4.12 -3.65
CA SER A 16 7.90 4.06 -3.08
C SER A 16 7.82 3.94 -1.56
N ILE A 17 8.70 3.14 -0.97
CA ILE A 17 8.85 3.07 0.49
C ILE A 17 9.77 4.21 0.93
N PRO A 18 9.34 5.12 1.83
CA PRO A 18 10.19 6.22 2.26
C PRO A 18 11.43 5.71 3.00
N LEU A 19 12.60 6.24 2.66
CA LEU A 19 13.89 5.86 3.27
C LEU A 19 14.32 6.80 4.40
N ASN A 20 13.52 7.83 4.68
CA ASN A 20 13.65 8.75 5.82
C ASN A 20 12.34 9.54 6.03
N ALA A 21 12.21 10.20 7.18
CA ALA A 21 11.00 10.94 7.56
C ALA A 21 10.72 12.20 6.72
N ALA A 22 11.69 12.69 5.93
CA ALA A 22 11.50 13.86 5.08
C ALA A 22 10.94 13.51 3.69
N GLU A 23 10.98 12.23 3.30
CA GLU A 23 10.41 11.75 2.05
C GLU A 23 8.89 11.69 2.10
N GLU A 24 8.24 11.86 0.95
CA GLU A 24 6.80 11.73 0.86
C GLU A 24 6.40 10.26 1.06
N ASP A 25 5.49 10.02 2.01
CA ASP A 25 4.92 8.70 2.25
C ASP A 25 3.98 8.31 1.09
N ASN A 26 4.58 7.67 0.08
CA ASN A 26 3.92 7.10 -1.10
C ASN A 26 3.90 5.56 -1.06
N CYS A 27 4.09 4.97 0.13
CA CYS A 27 3.90 3.54 0.32
C CYS A 27 2.42 3.19 0.52
N CYS A 28 2.10 1.96 0.94
CA CYS A 28 0.71 1.52 1.08
C CYS A 28 -0.04 2.36 2.13
N SER A 29 0.56 2.66 3.29
CA SER A 29 -0.08 3.45 4.35
C SER A 29 -0.31 4.89 3.90
N GLY A 30 0.72 5.56 3.37
CA GLY A 30 0.65 6.93 2.86
C GLY A 30 -0.37 7.15 1.75
N LYS A 31 -0.38 6.27 0.73
CA LYS A 31 -1.37 6.33 -0.36
C LYS A 31 -2.79 6.16 0.18
N HIS A 32 -3.04 5.21 1.07
CA HIS A 32 -4.39 5.01 1.63
C HIS A 32 -4.82 6.09 2.61
N LYS A 33 -3.89 6.76 3.34
CA LYS A 33 -4.19 8.00 4.07
C LYS A 33 -4.71 9.10 3.13
N LYS A 34 -4.04 9.30 1.98
CA LYS A 34 -4.47 10.28 0.96
C LYS A 34 -5.85 9.90 0.39
N LEU A 35 -6.06 8.63 0.03
CA LEU A 35 -7.34 8.15 -0.53
C LEU A 35 -8.50 8.29 0.45
N LYS A 36 -8.30 7.89 1.72
CA LYS A 36 -9.29 8.04 2.79
C LYS A 36 -9.71 9.50 2.97
N LYS A 37 -8.76 10.44 2.89
CA LYS A 37 -9.06 11.89 2.95
C LYS A 37 -9.91 12.36 1.77
N LEU A 38 -9.64 11.87 0.55
CA LEU A 38 -10.46 12.20 -0.63
C LEU A 38 -11.89 11.66 -0.47
N PHE A 39 -12.06 10.41 -0.01
CA PHE A 39 -13.40 9.86 0.25
C PHE A 39 -14.15 10.63 1.35
N ALA A 40 -13.47 11.01 2.43
CA ALA A 40 -14.08 11.83 3.48
C ALA A 40 -14.57 13.19 2.95
N GLN A 41 -13.80 13.85 2.07
CA GLN A 41 -14.22 15.10 1.41
C GLN A 41 -15.45 14.93 0.50
N MET A 42 -15.70 13.71 0.04
CA MET A 42 -16.85 13.35 -0.77
C MET A 42 -18.05 12.86 0.06
N GLY A 43 -17.93 12.81 1.39
CA GLY A 43 -18.96 12.27 2.28
C GLY A 43 -19.07 10.74 2.23
N ILE A 44 -17.99 10.05 1.85
CA ILE A 44 -17.94 8.60 1.74
C ILE A 44 -17.18 8.02 2.93
N ASP A 45 -17.85 7.16 3.68
CA ASP A 45 -17.24 6.47 4.80
C ASP A 45 -16.22 5.43 4.32
N SER A 46 -15.07 5.41 4.98
CA SER A 46 -14.00 4.45 4.74
C SER A 46 -13.28 4.12 6.03
N ARG A 47 -12.69 2.94 6.12
CA ARG A 47 -11.88 2.50 7.28
C ARG A 47 -10.63 1.78 6.81
N TYR A 48 -9.55 1.91 7.57
CA TYR A 48 -8.33 1.17 7.30
C TYR A 48 -8.54 -0.31 7.56
N ARG A 49 -7.92 -1.14 6.72
CA ARG A 49 -7.68 -2.55 6.99
C ARG A 49 -6.20 -2.84 6.82
N VAL A 50 -5.65 -3.50 7.83
CA VAL A 50 -4.27 -3.97 7.83
C VAL A 50 -4.28 -5.49 7.72
N CYS A 51 -3.43 -6.04 6.87
CA CYS A 51 -3.17 -7.46 6.84
C CYS A 51 -1.67 -7.75 6.93
N THR A 52 -1.32 -8.94 7.40
CA THR A 52 0.06 -9.45 7.35
C THR A 52 0.31 -10.13 6.01
N PHE A 53 1.55 -10.06 5.53
CA PHE A 53 1.99 -10.73 4.32
C PHE A 53 3.47 -11.09 4.42
N ARG A 54 3.98 -11.83 3.42
CA ARG A 54 5.41 -12.10 3.27
C ARG A 54 5.97 -11.51 1.99
N TRP A 55 7.16 -10.92 2.08
CA TRP A 55 7.89 -10.45 0.90
C TRP A 55 8.19 -11.58 -0.08
N SER A 56 8.45 -12.79 0.42
CA SER A 56 8.65 -14.00 -0.38
C SER A 56 7.43 -14.41 -1.22
N ASP A 57 6.21 -14.01 -0.85
CA ASP A 57 4.99 -14.27 -1.64
C ASP A 57 4.84 -13.31 -2.85
N LEU A 58 5.62 -12.21 -2.92
CA LEU A 58 5.60 -11.27 -4.05
C LEU A 58 6.44 -11.74 -5.25
N HIS A 59 7.10 -12.90 -5.17
CA HIS A 59 7.90 -13.50 -6.26
C HIS A 59 8.91 -12.50 -6.87
N LEU A 60 9.59 -11.74 -6.01
CA LEU A 60 10.60 -10.77 -6.41
C LEU A 60 11.80 -11.45 -7.10
N PRO A 61 12.54 -10.71 -7.96
CA PRO A 61 13.78 -11.23 -8.53
C PRO A 61 14.77 -11.70 -7.46
N ASP A 62 15.55 -12.75 -7.75
CA ASP A 62 16.54 -13.33 -6.81
C ASP A 62 17.53 -12.29 -6.26
N THR A 63 17.87 -11.27 -7.08
CA THR A 63 18.75 -10.16 -6.68
C THR A 63 18.15 -9.31 -5.56
N LEU A 64 16.83 -9.19 -5.49
CA LEU A 64 16.13 -8.51 -4.40
C LEU A 64 15.88 -9.46 -3.22
N ALA A 65 15.40 -10.67 -3.51
CA ALA A 65 15.05 -11.66 -2.50
C ALA A 65 16.25 -12.09 -1.62
N SER A 66 17.48 -11.95 -2.13
CA SER A 66 18.72 -12.27 -1.41
C SER A 66 19.22 -11.15 -0.48
N ILE A 67 18.65 -9.95 -0.55
CA ILE A 67 19.03 -8.85 0.35
C ILE A 67 18.44 -9.15 1.74
N PRO A 68 19.22 -9.10 2.83
CA PRO A 68 18.68 -9.36 4.17
C PRO A 68 17.55 -8.40 4.54
N HIS A 69 16.41 -8.96 4.98
CA HIS A 69 15.22 -8.26 5.45
C HIS A 69 14.36 -9.19 6.32
N GLU A 70 13.41 -8.63 7.05
CA GLU A 70 12.33 -9.38 7.69
C GLU A 70 11.29 -9.76 6.62
N ASP A 71 11.03 -11.06 6.47
CA ASP A 71 10.11 -11.55 5.44
C ASP A 71 8.65 -11.21 5.78
N ASP A 72 8.26 -11.30 7.06
CA ASP A 72 6.92 -10.93 7.52
C ASP A 72 6.78 -9.40 7.62
N SER A 73 5.72 -8.85 7.02
CA SER A 73 5.42 -7.42 7.03
C SER A 73 3.90 -7.17 7.04
N THR A 74 3.50 -5.89 7.07
CA THR A 74 2.09 -5.47 7.07
C THR A 74 1.75 -4.65 5.83
N HIS A 75 0.51 -4.79 5.38
CA HIS A 75 -0.02 -4.09 4.21
C HIS A 75 -1.32 -3.38 4.57
N VAL A 76 -1.50 -2.18 4.04
CA VAL A 76 -2.64 -1.32 4.31
C VAL A 76 -3.49 -1.16 3.05
N TYR A 77 -4.80 -1.33 3.19
CA TYR A 77 -5.80 -0.96 2.19
C TYR A 77 -7.03 -0.34 2.88
N LEU A 78 -8.05 0.07 2.12
CA LEU A 78 -9.30 0.59 2.66
C LEU A 78 -10.47 -0.38 2.46
N GLU A 79 -11.37 -0.41 3.45
CA GLU A 79 -12.76 -0.78 3.19
C GLU A 79 -13.58 0.51 3.05
N VAL A 80 -14.39 0.60 2.00
CA VAL A 80 -15.18 1.79 1.66
C VAL A 80 -16.66 1.43 1.63
N SER A 81 -17.50 2.27 2.24
CA SER A 81 -18.95 2.08 2.27
C SER A 81 -19.58 2.61 0.98
N ILE A 82 -19.94 1.70 0.07
CA ILE A 82 -20.62 2.01 -1.19
C ILE A 82 -21.89 1.17 -1.27
N HIS A 83 -23.03 1.84 -1.52
CA HIS A 83 -24.35 1.18 -1.57
C HIS A 83 -24.62 0.28 -0.35
N GLU A 84 -24.34 0.79 0.86
CA GLU A 84 -24.54 0.09 2.15
C GLU A 84 -23.68 -1.18 2.33
N LYS A 85 -22.65 -1.36 1.51
CA LYS A 85 -21.67 -2.46 1.61
C LYS A 85 -20.27 -1.92 1.82
N TRP A 86 -19.51 -2.62 2.66
CA TRP A 86 -18.07 -2.41 2.78
C TRP A 86 -17.36 -3.21 1.70
N ILE A 87 -16.69 -2.52 0.79
CA ILE A 87 -15.90 -3.13 -0.27
C ILE A 87 -14.42 -2.79 -0.10
N LYS A 88 -13.54 -3.71 -0.50
CA LYS A 88 -12.09 -3.51 -0.46
C LYS A 88 -11.66 -2.59 -1.60
N VAL A 89 -10.82 -1.62 -1.28
CA VAL A 89 -10.24 -0.67 -2.22
C VAL A 89 -8.76 -0.53 -1.90
N ASP A 90 -7.93 -0.98 -2.84
CA ASP A 90 -6.48 -1.01 -2.73
C ASP A 90 -5.82 -0.33 -3.94
N ALA A 91 -5.21 0.84 -3.69
CA ALA A 91 -4.59 1.71 -4.69
C ALA A 91 -3.05 1.62 -4.67
N THR A 92 -2.48 0.51 -4.21
CA THR A 92 -1.04 0.39 -3.91
C THR A 92 -0.15 0.53 -5.14
N TRP A 93 -0.25 -0.40 -6.09
CA TRP A 93 0.62 -0.44 -7.25
C TRP A 93 0.18 0.59 -8.29
N ASP A 94 1.13 1.41 -8.74
CA ASP A 94 0.91 2.36 -9.83
C ASP A 94 1.00 1.66 -11.21
N PRO A 95 0.39 2.21 -12.26
CA PRO A 95 0.35 1.58 -13.58
C PRO A 95 1.71 1.25 -14.18
N GLY A 96 2.78 1.96 -13.82
CA GLY A 96 4.11 1.74 -14.41
C GLY A 96 4.79 0.43 -13.97
N VAL A 97 4.18 -0.35 -13.08
CA VAL A 97 4.72 -1.64 -12.62
C VAL A 97 3.78 -2.82 -12.91
N ASP A 98 2.80 -2.63 -13.80
CA ASP A 98 1.78 -3.64 -14.15
C ASP A 98 2.35 -4.92 -14.78
N SER A 99 3.55 -4.86 -15.36
CA SER A 99 4.24 -6.00 -15.95
C SER A 99 4.75 -7.00 -14.90
N VAL A 100 4.86 -6.60 -13.64
CA VAL A 100 5.46 -7.40 -12.55
C VAL A 100 4.59 -7.50 -11.30
N LEU A 101 3.65 -6.56 -11.09
CA LEU A 101 2.81 -6.49 -9.90
C LEU A 101 1.34 -6.26 -10.27
N PRO A 102 0.37 -6.75 -9.47
CA PRO A 102 -1.05 -6.70 -9.81
C PRO A 102 -1.65 -5.30 -9.62
N VAL A 103 -1.62 -4.47 -10.67
CA VAL A 103 -2.23 -3.13 -10.64
C VAL A 103 -3.76 -3.23 -10.76
N ASN A 104 -4.47 -2.60 -9.82
CA ASN A 104 -5.93 -2.56 -9.84
C ASN A 104 -6.47 -1.47 -10.81
N ASP A 105 -7.48 -1.81 -11.61
CA ASP A 105 -8.39 -0.84 -12.25
C ASP A 105 -9.77 -0.96 -11.62
N TRP A 106 -10.16 0.05 -10.84
CA TRP A 106 -11.39 0.01 -10.05
C TRP A 106 -12.55 0.66 -10.80
N ASP A 107 -13.70 0.00 -10.80
CA ASP A 107 -14.95 0.49 -11.40
C ASP A 107 -15.65 1.55 -10.53
N GLY A 108 -15.19 1.75 -9.29
CA GLY A 108 -15.75 2.69 -8.33
C GLY A 108 -16.85 2.11 -7.42
N VAL A 109 -17.18 0.81 -7.55
CA VAL A 109 -18.31 0.18 -6.83
C VAL A 109 -18.07 -1.26 -6.37
N SER A 110 -17.16 -2.01 -6.99
CA SER A 110 -16.86 -3.42 -6.68
C SER A 110 -15.60 -3.57 -5.83
N ASP A 111 -15.33 -4.74 -5.26
CA ASP A 111 -14.05 -5.00 -4.61
C ASP A 111 -12.87 -4.89 -5.59
N THR A 112 -11.75 -4.32 -5.13
CA THR A 112 -10.44 -4.53 -5.75
C THR A 112 -9.75 -5.77 -5.19
N GLN A 113 -8.66 -6.20 -5.82
CA GLN A 113 -7.75 -7.17 -5.23
C GLN A 113 -6.89 -6.49 -4.15
N VAL A 114 -6.45 -7.24 -3.15
CA VAL A 114 -5.42 -6.76 -2.21
C VAL A 114 -4.06 -6.92 -2.90
N ALA A 115 -3.21 -5.90 -2.79
CA ALA A 115 -1.95 -5.79 -3.50
C ALA A 115 -0.93 -6.90 -3.19
N VAL A 116 -1.12 -7.57 -2.04
CA VAL A 116 -0.31 -8.67 -1.53
C VAL A 116 -1.19 -9.87 -1.18
N LYS A 117 -0.57 -11.05 -1.08
CA LYS A 117 -1.24 -12.24 -0.54
C LYS A 117 -1.37 -12.11 0.98
N ALA A 118 -2.55 -11.74 1.43
CA ALA A 118 -2.86 -11.60 2.86
C ALA A 118 -2.81 -12.96 3.58
N LEU A 119 -2.09 -13.03 4.70
CA LEU A 119 -2.04 -14.18 5.60
C LEU A 119 -3.10 -14.05 6.69
N GLU A 120 -3.16 -12.89 7.35
CA GLU A 120 -4.16 -12.55 8.35
C GLU A 120 -4.66 -11.13 8.12
N VAL A 121 -5.98 -10.91 8.18
CA VAL A 121 -6.56 -9.57 8.12
C VAL A 121 -7.01 -9.16 9.52
N LEU A 122 -6.40 -8.11 10.05
CA LEU A 122 -6.67 -7.61 11.41
C LEU A 122 -8.05 -6.96 11.49
N SER A 123 -8.62 -6.89 12.71
CA SER A 123 -9.91 -6.21 12.92
C SER A 123 -9.82 -4.72 12.55
N PRO A 124 -10.94 -4.05 12.22
CA PRO A 124 -10.94 -2.61 11.94
C PRO A 124 -10.35 -1.78 13.08
N GLU A 125 -10.61 -2.15 14.34
CA GLU A 125 -10.09 -1.45 15.52
C GLU A 125 -8.58 -1.57 15.60
N LYS A 126 -8.03 -2.79 15.43
CA LYS A 126 -6.58 -3.00 15.46
C LYS A 126 -5.89 -2.37 14.26
N SER A 127 -6.53 -2.40 13.09
CA SER A 127 -6.05 -1.74 11.87
C SER A 127 -5.93 -0.23 12.09
N ASN A 128 -6.92 0.38 12.74
CA ASN A 128 -6.90 1.81 13.05
C ASN A 128 -5.82 2.15 14.09
N GLU A 129 -5.67 1.33 15.14
CA GLU A 129 -4.61 1.50 16.15
C GLU A 129 -3.22 1.54 15.51
N ILE A 130 -2.91 0.59 14.62
CA ILE A 130 -1.62 0.54 13.89
C ILE A 130 -1.39 1.82 13.10
N MET A 131 -2.42 2.27 12.35
CA MET A 131 -2.31 3.46 11.51
C MET A 131 -2.19 4.77 12.30
N GLU A 132 -2.66 4.78 13.55
CA GLU A 132 -2.55 5.93 14.46
C GLU A 132 -1.27 5.90 15.32
N SER A 133 -0.65 4.73 15.50
CA SER A 133 0.54 4.54 16.32
C SER A 133 1.86 4.67 15.57
N GLU A 134 1.85 4.80 14.24
CA GLU A 134 3.07 4.97 13.43
C GLU A 134 3.90 6.18 13.92
N SER A 135 5.11 5.91 14.42
CA SER A 135 6.04 6.94 14.89
C SER A 135 7.32 7.01 14.05
N GLU A 136 8.04 8.14 14.15
CA GLU A 136 9.38 8.28 13.52
C GLU A 136 10.39 7.27 14.07
N GLU A 137 10.25 6.87 15.34
CA GLU A 137 11.11 5.85 15.97
C GLU A 137 10.86 4.47 15.35
N ASP A 138 9.59 4.10 15.13
CA ASP A 138 9.25 2.83 14.46
C ASP A 138 9.79 2.79 13.04
N MET A 139 9.64 3.88 12.27
CA MET A 139 10.21 3.99 10.92
C MET A 139 11.72 3.80 10.95
N LYS A 140 12.42 4.43 11.91
CA LYS A 140 13.87 4.30 12.02
C LYS A 140 14.28 2.86 12.32
N MET A 141 13.61 2.20 13.26
CA MET A 141 13.88 0.80 13.61
C MET A 141 13.61 -0.14 12.43
N ASP A 142 12.55 0.11 11.65
CA ASP A 142 12.24 -0.66 10.45
C ASP A 142 13.33 -0.48 9.37
N LEU A 143 13.75 0.76 9.13
CA LEU A 143 14.82 1.06 8.17
C LEU A 143 16.18 0.49 8.55
N GLU A 144 16.51 0.39 9.85
CA GLU A 144 17.73 -0.25 10.31
C GLU A 144 17.79 -1.74 9.92
N LYS A 145 16.64 -2.41 9.86
CA LYS A 145 16.53 -3.82 9.49
C LYS A 145 16.35 -4.02 7.99
N ASN A 146 15.46 -3.24 7.38
CA ASN A 146 14.90 -3.48 6.06
C ASN A 146 15.32 -2.43 5.01
N GLY A 147 15.98 -1.34 5.41
CA GLY A 147 16.23 -0.19 4.54
C GLY A 147 17.06 -0.49 3.29
N LYS A 148 18.02 -1.44 3.37
CA LYS A 148 18.77 -1.89 2.18
C LYS A 148 17.87 -2.58 1.16
N PHE A 149 16.96 -3.43 1.65
CA PHE A 149 15.97 -4.11 0.82
C PHE A 149 14.98 -3.11 0.24
N TYR A 150 14.45 -2.18 1.03
CA TYR A 150 13.54 -1.14 0.54
C TYR A 150 14.16 -0.24 -0.52
N ASN A 151 15.42 0.17 -0.33
CA ASN A 151 16.13 0.96 -1.35
C ASN A 151 16.25 0.19 -2.67
N ALA A 152 16.71 -1.06 -2.62
CA ALA A 152 16.84 -1.90 -3.80
C ALA A 152 15.48 -2.20 -4.46
N PHE A 153 14.43 -2.41 -3.65
CA PHE A 153 13.06 -2.59 -4.13
C PHE A 153 12.56 -1.34 -4.86
N ASN A 154 12.74 -0.15 -4.29
CA ASN A 154 12.40 1.12 -4.93
C ASN A 154 13.16 1.31 -6.25
N GLU A 155 14.47 1.03 -6.29
CA GLU A 155 15.28 1.09 -7.52
C GLU A 155 14.79 0.11 -8.59
N TRP A 156 14.37 -1.09 -8.19
CA TRP A 156 13.80 -2.07 -9.11
C TRP A 156 12.46 -1.60 -9.68
N LEU A 157 11.55 -1.05 -8.88
CA LEU A 157 10.30 -0.47 -9.37
C LEU A 157 10.57 0.64 -10.40
N GLU A 158 11.54 1.51 -10.14
CA GLU A 158 11.96 2.56 -11.08
C GLU A 158 12.53 2.02 -12.40
N GLN A 159 13.14 0.83 -12.39
CA GLN A 159 13.56 0.16 -13.62
C GLN A 159 12.37 -0.39 -14.42
N MET A 160 11.38 -0.96 -13.73
CA MET A 160 10.19 -1.52 -14.38
C MET A 160 9.35 -0.43 -15.05
N ARG A 161 9.25 0.77 -14.47
CA ARG A 161 8.55 1.93 -15.05
C ARG A 161 9.14 2.47 -16.36
N LYS A 162 10.39 2.10 -16.69
CA LYS A 162 11.10 2.58 -17.90
C LYS A 162 10.95 1.63 -19.10
N VAL A 163 10.30 0.49 -18.90
CA VAL A 163 10.02 -0.53 -19.91
C VAL A 163 8.72 -0.18 -20.63
#